data_AF-A0A7X0QZG0-F1
#
_entry.id   AF-A0A7X0QZG0-F1
#
_cell.length_a   1.000
_cell.length_b   1.000
_cell.length_c   1.000
_cell.angle_alpha   90.00
_cell.angle_beta   90.00
_cell.angle_gamma   90.00
#
_symmetry.space_group_name_H-M   'P 1'
#
loop_
_entity.id
_entity.type
_entity.pdbx_description
1 polymer ?
#
loop_
_entity_poly.entity_id
_entity_poly.type
_entity_poly.pdbx_seq_one_letter_code
_entity_poly.pdbx_strand_id
1 'polypeptide(L)'
;MIHMGAFLPGNTQQQLRGLLQWEKVRHDQLSQAILVTKDAVLGYLKRQLEKGNYSAVLDVLEGKPMTVSGKLLLHDLQDRIATNLILQLHIRKVLAISMAIIILPLILAKLSNLVIDKFRDNG
;
A
#
# COMPACT_ATOMS: atom_id res chain seq x y z
N MET A 1 -54.04 -16.56 17.62
CA MET A 1 -53.29 -15.59 16.80
C MET A 1 -52.17 -15.01 17.66
N ILE A 2 -50.92 -15.39 17.41
CA ILE A 2 -49.76 -14.86 18.15
C ILE A 2 -49.16 -13.75 17.30
N HIS A 3 -49.26 -12.51 17.78
CA HIS A 3 -48.55 -11.38 17.19
C HIS A 3 -47.06 -11.48 17.56
N MET A 4 -46.25 -12.05 16.65
CA MET A 4 -44.78 -11.91 16.73
C MET A 4 -44.40 -10.52 16.21
N GLY A 5 -44.50 -9.52 17.07
CA GLY A 5 -43.85 -8.22 16.85
C GLY A 5 -42.36 -8.42 17.03
N ALA A 6 -41.61 -8.45 15.92
CA ALA A 6 -40.15 -8.49 15.94
C ALA A 6 -39.61 -7.27 16.69
N PHE A 7 -39.14 -7.49 17.91
CA PHE A 7 -38.52 -6.50 18.76
C PHE A 7 -37.14 -6.15 18.17
N LEU A 8 -37.08 -5.15 17.30
CA LEU A 8 -35.83 -4.52 16.91
C LEU A 8 -35.51 -3.44 17.96
N PRO A 9 -34.52 -3.63 18.86
CA PRO A 9 -34.19 -2.60 19.84
C PRO A 9 -33.71 -1.34 19.11
N GLY A 10 -34.23 -0.17 19.48
CA GLY A 10 -33.98 1.13 18.83
C GLY A 10 -32.50 1.60 18.82
N ASN A 11 -31.61 0.82 19.43
CA ASN A 11 -30.16 0.94 19.41
C ASN A 11 -29.52 0.45 18.08
N THR A 12 -30.17 -0.48 17.37
CA THR A 12 -29.59 -1.11 16.15
C THR A 12 -29.22 -0.10 15.06
N GLN A 13 -30.00 0.97 14.87
CA GLN A 13 -29.67 2.01 13.88
C GLN A 13 -28.43 2.84 14.26
N GLN A 14 -28.20 3.11 15.55
CA GLN A 14 -27.01 3.82 16.00
C GLN A 14 -25.75 2.96 15.91
N GLN A 15 -25.85 1.67 16.25
CA GLN A 15 -24.75 0.71 16.07
C GLN A 15 -24.40 0.52 14.59
N LEU A 16 -25.40 0.42 13.71
CA LEU A 16 -25.18 0.32 12.26
C LEU A 16 -24.50 1.58 11.69
N ARG A 17 -24.91 2.78 12.12
CA ARG A 17 -24.23 4.03 11.73
C ARG A 17 -22.79 4.08 12.25
N GLY A 18 -22.56 3.64 13.49
CA GLY A 18 -21.22 3.54 14.06
C GLY A 18 -20.31 2.62 13.25
N LEU A 19 -20.80 1.44 12.87
CA LEU A 19 -20.06 0.49 12.02
C LEU A 19 -19.74 1.07 10.64
N LEU A 20 -20.73 1.66 9.97
CA LEU A 20 -20.56 2.28 8.65
C LEU A 20 -19.55 3.43 8.67
N GLN A 21 -19.57 4.27 9.72
CA GLN A 21 -18.58 5.33 9.90
C GLN A 21 -17.18 4.75 10.15
N TRP A 22 -17.08 3.69 10.95
CA TRP A 22 -15.80 3.04 11.25
C TRP A 22 -15.19 2.33 10.03
N GLU A 23 -16.03 1.79 9.16
CA GLU A 23 -15.63 1.21 7.88
C GLU A 23 -15.17 2.30 6.90
N LYS A 24 -15.91 3.40 6.81
CA LYS A 24 -15.55 4.55 5.96
C LYS A 24 -14.22 5.18 6.37
N VAL A 25 -14.00 5.42 7.66
CA VAL A 25 -12.73 5.97 8.19
C VAL A 25 -11.56 5.02 7.90
N ARG A 26 -11.76 3.70 8.04
CA ARG A 26 -10.73 2.72 7.67
C ARG A 26 -10.44 2.71 6.17
N HIS A 27 -11.46 2.85 5.33
CA HIS A 27 -11.29 2.91 3.88
C HIS A 27 -10.52 4.17 3.44
N ASP A 28 -10.81 5.32 4.04
CA ASP A 28 -10.10 6.57 3.77
C ASP A 28 -8.63 6.51 4.23
N GLN A 29 -8.38 5.96 5.43
CA GLN A 29 -7.01 5.75 5.93
C GLN A 29 -6.22 4.79 5.04
N LEU A 30 -6.85 3.74 4.53
CA LEU A 30 -6.20 2.76 3.66
C LEU A 30 -5.94 3.35 2.27
N SER A 31 -6.86 4.15 1.74
CA SER A 31 -6.68 4.88 0.47
C SER A 31 -5.55 5.90 0.57
N GLN A 32 -5.47 6.65 1.67
CA GLN A 32 -4.36 7.57 1.93
C GLN A 32 -3.04 6.80 2.09
N ALA A 33 -3.03 5.67 2.81
CA ALA A 33 -1.84 4.83 2.94
C ALA A 33 -1.31 4.35 1.60
N ILE A 34 -2.19 3.92 0.69
CA ILE A 34 -1.81 3.51 -0.67
C ILE A 34 -1.21 4.68 -1.44
N LEU A 35 -1.84 5.86 -1.36
CA LEU A 35 -1.40 7.05 -2.11
C LEU A 35 -0.02 7.53 -1.64
N VAL A 36 0.16 7.64 -0.32
CA VAL A 36 1.44 7.97 0.31
C VAL A 36 2.53 6.96 -0.05
N THR A 37 2.19 5.66 -0.03
CA THR A 37 3.14 4.61 -0.39
C THR A 37 3.52 4.72 -1.86
N LYS A 38 2.56 4.96 -2.76
CA LYS A 38 2.81 5.10 -4.20
C LYS A 38 3.76 6.25 -4.49
N ASP A 39 3.52 7.42 -3.91
CA ASP A 39 4.36 8.60 -4.14
C ASP A 39 5.76 8.41 -3.55
N ALA A 40 5.86 7.77 -2.38
CA ALA A 40 7.15 7.42 -1.78
C ALA A 40 7.95 6.44 -2.65
N VAL A 41 7.29 5.41 -3.19
CA VAL A 41 7.91 4.42 -4.09
C VAL A 41 8.39 5.08 -5.36
N LEU A 42 7.53 5.83 -6.05
CA LEU A 42 7.89 6.52 -7.29
C LEU A 42 9.03 7.52 -7.09
N GLY A 43 8.94 8.34 -6.05
CA GLY A 43 9.99 9.31 -5.73
C GLY A 43 11.31 8.66 -5.30
N TYR A 44 11.27 7.47 -4.71
CA TYR A 44 12.48 6.73 -4.38
C TYR A 44 13.12 6.09 -5.63
N LEU A 45 12.34 5.36 -6.43
CA LEU A 45 12.83 4.74 -7.66
C LEU A 45 13.38 5.77 -8.62
N LYS A 46 12.71 6.92 -8.80
CA LYS A 46 13.21 8.04 -9.61
C LYS A 46 14.58 8.52 -9.14
N ARG A 47 14.76 8.73 -7.83
CA ARG A 47 16.06 9.12 -7.26
C ARG A 47 17.14 8.07 -7.44
N GLN A 48 16.79 6.78 -7.43
CA GLN A 48 17.74 5.71 -7.69
C GLN A 48 18.16 5.66 -9.17
N LEU A 49 17.23 5.93 -10.09
CA LEU A 49 17.55 6.12 -11.51
C LEU A 49 18.49 7.31 -11.72
N GLU A 50 18.20 8.46 -11.09
CA GLU A 50 19.05 9.67 -11.16
C GLU A 50 20.47 9.42 -10.59
N LYS A 51 20.61 8.50 -9.64
CA LYS A 51 21.90 8.10 -9.05
C LYS A 51 22.68 7.08 -9.89
N GLY A 52 22.14 6.62 -11.02
CA GLY A 52 22.77 5.61 -11.86
C GLY A 52 22.48 4.17 -11.44
N ASN A 53 21.60 3.93 -10.46
CA ASN A 53 21.28 2.58 -9.95
C ASN A 53 20.21 1.88 -10.81
N TYR A 54 20.36 1.92 -12.13
CA TYR A 54 19.39 1.40 -13.09
C TYR A 54 19.13 -0.10 -12.93
N SER A 55 20.18 -0.92 -12.82
CA SER A 55 20.04 -2.38 -12.65
C SER A 55 19.30 -2.74 -11.36
N ALA A 56 19.57 -2.06 -10.25
CA ALA A 56 18.89 -2.34 -8.98
C ALA A 56 17.41 -1.95 -9.03
N VAL A 57 17.06 -0.86 -9.73
CA VAL A 57 15.67 -0.47 -9.95
C VAL A 57 14.96 -1.47 -10.86
N LEU A 58 15.61 -1.92 -11.93
CA LEU A 58 15.08 -2.92 -12.84
C LEU A 58 14.85 -4.26 -12.12
N ASP A 59 15.81 -4.74 -11.33
CA ASP A 59 15.67 -5.96 -10.53
C ASP A 59 14.47 -5.90 -9.57
N VAL A 60 14.21 -4.73 -8.97
CA VAL A 60 13.11 -4.53 -8.03
C VAL A 60 11.75 -4.47 -8.74
N LEU A 61 11.73 -3.99 -9.99
CA LEU A 61 10.53 -3.96 -10.83
C LEU A 61 10.24 -5.32 -11.46
N GLU A 62 11.23 -5.98 -12.06
CA GLU A 62 11.11 -7.31 -12.67
C GLU A 62 10.75 -8.39 -11.64
N GLY A 63 11.07 -8.16 -10.37
CA GLY A 63 10.78 -9.09 -9.29
C GLY A 63 11.83 -10.20 -9.23
N LYS A 64 11.42 -11.44 -8.97
CA LYS A 64 12.38 -12.52 -8.72
C LYS A 64 12.91 -13.12 -10.03
N PRO A 65 14.21 -13.46 -10.12
CA PRO A 65 15.23 -13.42 -9.05
C PRO A 65 15.93 -12.05 -8.91
N MET A 66 15.87 -11.47 -7.71
CA MET A 66 16.53 -10.18 -7.40
C MET A 66 18.01 -10.37 -7.03
N THR A 67 18.87 -9.50 -7.54
CA THR A 67 20.27 -9.40 -7.11
C THR A 67 20.39 -8.92 -5.66
N VAL A 68 21.60 -9.01 -5.08
CA VAL A 68 21.88 -8.47 -3.73
C VAL A 68 21.54 -6.98 -3.66
N SER A 69 21.87 -6.21 -4.69
CA SER A 69 21.56 -4.79 -4.81
C SER A 69 20.06 -4.53 -4.87
N GLY A 70 19.31 -5.35 -5.62
CA GLY A 70 17.84 -5.27 -5.65
C GLY A 70 17.22 -5.57 -4.28
N LYS A 71 17.72 -6.57 -3.56
CA LYS A 71 17.24 -6.90 -2.20
C LYS A 71 17.49 -5.77 -1.20
N LEU A 72 18.68 -5.15 -1.24
CA LEU A 72 19.00 -4.00 -0.40
C LEU A 72 18.09 -2.81 -0.71
N LEU A 73 17.88 -2.51 -2.00
CA LEU A 73 16.99 -1.44 -2.44
C LEU A 73 15.54 -1.68 -1.96
N LEU A 74 15.06 -2.92 -2.05
CA LEU A 74 13.74 -3.30 -1.54
C LEU A 74 13.62 -3.11 -0.03
N HIS A 75 14.63 -3.51 0.75
CA HIS A 75 14.63 -3.34 2.20
C HIS A 75 14.62 -1.85 2.58
N ASP A 76 15.50 -1.05 1.97
CA ASP A 76 15.53 0.41 2.19
C ASP A 76 14.18 1.07 1.85
N LEU A 77 13.53 0.58 0.80
CA LEU A 77 12.21 1.05 0.38
C LEU A 77 11.12 0.66 1.41
N GLN A 78 11.17 -0.56 1.95
CA GLN A 78 10.26 -1.00 3.03
C GLN A 78 10.40 -0.12 4.28
N ASP A 79 11.63 0.15 4.72
CA ASP A 79 11.89 0.97 5.90
C ASP A 79 11.42 2.41 5.73
N ARG A 80 11.63 2.99 4.53
CA ARG A 80 11.14 4.33 4.20
C ARG A 80 9.62 4.40 4.16
N ILE A 81 8.97 3.39 3.59
CA ILE A 81 7.51 3.32 3.55
C ILE A 81 6.97 3.18 4.97
N ALA A 82 7.50 2.26 5.78
CA ALA A 82 7.08 2.09 7.16
C ALA A 82 7.24 3.40 7.96
N THR A 83 8.37 4.10 7.78
CA THR A 83 8.61 5.41 8.41
C THR A 83 7.58 6.45 7.95
N ASN A 84 7.32 6.55 6.65
CA ASN A 84 6.33 7.50 6.13
C ASN A 84 4.91 7.17 6.61
N LEU A 85 4.54 5.89 6.71
CA LEU A 85 3.25 5.48 7.23
C LEU A 85 3.11 5.82 8.72
N ILE A 86 4.16 5.64 9.52
CA ILE A 86 4.17 6.06 10.93
C ILE A 86 3.98 7.59 11.04
N LEU A 87 4.73 8.37 10.27
CA LEU A 87 4.72 9.83 10.36
C LEU A 87 3.42 10.44 9.83
N GLN A 88 2.87 9.91 8.73
CA GLN A 88 1.71 10.53 8.07
C GLN A 88 0.38 10.00 8.60
N LEU A 89 0.30 8.71 8.93
CA LEU A 89 -0.96 8.09 9.40
C LEU A 89 -1.00 7.88 10.91
N HIS A 90 0.08 8.21 11.63
CA HIS A 90 0.19 8.04 13.08
C HIS A 90 -0.09 6.59 13.54
N ILE A 91 0.17 5.61 12.67
CA ILE A 91 -0.06 4.19 12.97
C ILE A 91 1.12 3.57 13.72
N ARG A 92 0.83 2.54 14.52
CA ARG A 92 1.84 1.82 15.29
C ARG A 92 2.88 1.17 14.36
N LYS A 93 4.15 1.18 14.78
CA LYS A 93 5.29 0.62 14.02
C LYS A 93 5.01 -0.78 13.45
N VAL A 94 4.40 -1.66 14.24
CA VAL A 94 4.06 -3.02 13.80
C VAL A 94 3.10 -3.00 12.62
N LEU A 95 2.04 -2.19 12.67
CA LEU A 95 1.08 -2.07 11.57
C LEU A 95 1.70 -1.43 10.33
N ALA A 96 2.56 -0.43 10.51
CA ALA A 96 3.26 0.22 9.40
C ALA A 96 4.18 -0.75 8.64
N ILE A 97 4.94 -1.58 9.35
CA ILE A 97 5.80 -2.60 8.74
C ILE A 97 4.96 -3.64 8.00
N SER A 98 3.90 -4.16 8.63
CA SER A 98 2.99 -5.12 7.99
C SER A 98 2.37 -4.54 6.71
N MET A 99 1.92 -3.28 6.75
CA MET A 99 1.37 -2.60 5.59
C MET A 99 2.43 -2.38 4.51
N ALA A 100 3.66 -1.99 4.88
CA ALA A 100 4.75 -1.85 3.91
C ALA A 100 5.04 -3.18 3.19
N ILE A 101 5.08 -4.30 3.92
CA ILE A 101 5.32 -5.64 3.35
C ILE A 101 4.21 -6.06 2.38
N ILE A 102 2.96 -5.67 2.62
CA ILE A 102 1.81 -6.04 1.78
C ILE A 102 1.66 -5.08 0.58
N ILE A 103 1.72 -3.77 0.83
CA ILE A 103 1.42 -2.74 -0.16
C ILE A 103 2.58 -2.59 -1.15
N LEU A 104 3.83 -2.72 -0.69
CA LEU A 104 4.98 -2.50 -1.55
C LEU A 104 5.04 -3.47 -2.74
N PRO A 105 4.90 -4.79 -2.58
CA PRO A 105 4.87 -5.72 -3.72
C PRO A 105 3.73 -5.42 -4.69
N LEU A 106 2.56 -5.01 -4.19
CA LEU A 106 1.40 -4.67 -5.03
C LEU A 106 1.67 -3.45 -5.92
N ILE A 107 2.31 -2.42 -5.35
CA ILE A 107 2.68 -1.22 -6.09
C ILE A 107 3.78 -1.54 -7.10
N LEU A 108 4.82 -2.29 -6.69
CA LEU A 108 5.89 -2.71 -7.59
C LEU A 108 5.36 -3.56 -8.75
N ALA A 109 4.45 -4.50 -8.49
CA ALA A 109 3.82 -5.30 -9.53
C ALA A 109 3.00 -4.44 -10.52
N LYS A 110 2.25 -3.45 -10.02
CA LYS A 110 1.53 -2.50 -10.88
C LYS A 110 2.48 -1.65 -11.73
N LEU A 111 3.60 -1.20 -11.16
CA LEU A 111 4.63 -0.45 -11.88
C LEU A 111 5.34 -1.32 -12.91
N SER A 112 5.67 -2.56 -12.57
CA SER A 112 6.25 -3.53 -13.50
C SER A 112 5.33 -3.74 -14.71
N ASN A 113 4.05 -3.98 -14.48
CA ASN A 113 3.09 -4.14 -15.58
C ASN A 113 3.02 -2.88 -16.45
N LEU A 114 3.00 -1.68 -15.86
CA LEU A 114 3.04 -0.42 -16.61
C LEU A 114 4.32 -0.27 -17.45
N VAL A 115 5.46 -0.67 -16.91
CA VAL A 115 6.76 -0.60 -17.59
C VAL A 115 6.81 -1.62 -18.72
N ILE A 116 6.46 -2.89 -18.45
CA ILE A 116 6.44 -3.99 -19.42
C ILE A 116 5.46 -3.68 -20.55
N ASP A 117 4.25 -3.22 -20.25
CA ASP A 117 3.23 -2.92 -21.28
C ASP A 117 3.66 -1.73 -22.15
N LYS A 118 4.34 -0.73 -21.56
CA LYS A 118 4.93 0.38 -22.33
C LYS A 118 6.08 -0.06 -23.24
N PHE A 119 6.86 -1.07 -22.85
CA PHE A 119 7.88 -1.66 -23.71
C PHE A 119 7.28 -2.55 -24.80
N ARG A 120 6.14 -3.21 -24.53
CA ARG A 120 5.43 -4.05 -25.50
C ARG A 120 4.69 -3.26 -26.59
N ASP A 121 4.24 -2.06 -26.29
CA ASP A 121 3.54 -1.18 -27.24
C ASP A 121 4.48 -0.35 -28.15
N ASN A 122 5.79 -0.37 -27.87
CA ASN A 122 6.82 0.33 -28.65
C ASN A 122 7.77 -0.63 -29.41
N GLY A 123 7.44 -1.92 -29.53
CA GLY A 123 8.18 -2.92 -30.31
C GLY A 123 7.30 -3.52 -31.39
#